data_AF-T1API6-F1
#
_entry.id   AF-T1API6-F1
#
_cell.length_a   1.000
_cell.length_b   1.000
_cell.length_c   1.000
_cell.angle_alpha   90.00
_cell.angle_beta   90.00
_cell.angle_gamma   90.00
#
_symmetry.space_group_name_H-M   'P 1'
#
loop_
_entity.id
_entity.type
_entity.pdbx_description
1 polymer ?
#
loop_
_entity_poly.entity_id
_entity_poly.type
_entity_poly.pdbx_seq_one_letter_code
_entity_poly.pdbx_strand_id
1 'polypeptide(L)'
;DRVWDRLPAHRGGPVARWLAHNRQRVRAHLVPGYAPELHPVEWIWGHTKMNPLANCAPAEPDELLHQTHTALLMIAAAQPLLRSCIAHCPLSLQST
;
A
#
# COMPACT_ATOMS: atom_id res chain seq x y z
N ASP A 1 -9.01 8.85 -5.38
CA ASP A 1 -8.90 8.78 -3.91
C ASP A 1 -7.60 8.08 -3.46
N ARG A 2 -7.19 8.26 -2.21
CA ARG A 2 -6.07 7.58 -1.53
C ARG A 2 -6.59 7.01 -0.22
N VAL A 3 -6.14 5.81 0.16
CA VAL A 3 -6.50 5.17 1.43
C VAL A 3 -5.24 5.05 2.26
N TRP A 4 -5.26 5.59 3.48
CA TRP A 4 -4.10 5.60 4.37
C TRP A 4 -4.48 5.09 5.76
N ASP A 5 -3.47 4.55 6.43
CA ASP A 5 -3.52 4.26 7.85
C ASP A 5 -3.52 5.57 8.68
N ARG A 6 -3.53 5.44 10.00
CA ARG A 6 -3.49 6.58 10.91
C ARG A 6 -2.08 6.93 11.40
N LEU A 7 -1.02 6.53 10.69
CA LEU A 7 0.34 6.90 11.04
C LEU A 7 0.44 8.43 11.25
N PRO A 8 1.07 8.93 12.33
CA PRO A 8 1.16 10.37 12.58
C PRO A 8 1.73 11.17 11.41
N ALA A 9 2.65 10.58 10.62
CA ALA A 9 3.20 11.18 9.42
C ALA A 9 2.12 11.53 8.37
N HIS A 10 1.09 10.71 8.22
CA HIS A 10 -0.02 10.94 7.28
C HIS A 10 -1.00 12.02 7.73
N ARG A 11 -0.98 12.38 9.02
CA ARG A 11 -1.90 13.36 9.63
C ARG A 11 -1.20 14.62 10.13
N GLY A 12 0.12 14.70 9.93
CA GLY A 12 0.93 15.84 10.35
C GLY A 12 0.56 17.13 9.61
N GLY A 13 0.83 18.27 10.24
CA GLY A 13 0.51 19.60 9.70
C GLY A 13 0.94 19.83 8.25
N PRO A 14 2.17 19.45 7.83
CA PRO A 14 2.60 19.60 6.44
C PRO A 14 1.72 18.82 5.44
N VAL A 15 1.43 17.55 5.74
CA VAL A 15 0.61 16.69 4.87
C VAL A 15 -0.84 17.20 4.83
N ALA A 16 -1.41 17.56 5.98
CA ALA A 16 -2.77 18.09 6.06
C ALA A 16 -2.93 19.40 5.25
N ARG A 17 -1.98 20.32 5.35
CA ARG A 17 -1.97 21.57 4.55
C ARG A 17 -1.86 21.28 3.06
N TRP A 18 -0.99 20.35 2.67
CA TRP A 18 -0.82 19.98 1.26
C TRP A 18 -2.10 19.35 0.69
N LEU A 19 -2.76 18.45 1.41
CA LEU A 19 -4.04 17.87 1.01
C LEU A 19 -5.14 18.93 0.88
N ALA A 20 -5.23 19.87 1.83
CA ALA A 20 -6.20 20.96 1.78
C ALA A 20 -6.02 21.86 0.54
N HIS A 21 -4.76 22.13 0.17
CA HIS A 21 -4.42 22.86 -1.05
C HIS A 21 -4.74 22.07 -2.33
N ASN A 22 -4.59 20.74 -2.31
CA ASN A 22 -4.75 19.87 -3.47
C ASN A 22 -6.09 19.11 -3.52
N ARG A 23 -7.08 19.50 -2.71
CA ARG A 23 -8.35 18.77 -2.50
C ARG A 23 -9.17 18.49 -3.76
N GLN A 24 -8.96 19.28 -4.82
CA GLN A 24 -9.62 19.09 -6.12
C GLN A 24 -9.05 17.90 -6.91
N ARG A 25 -7.81 17.50 -6.62
CA ARG A 25 -7.09 16.42 -7.34
C ARG A 25 -6.86 15.19 -6.47
N VAL A 26 -6.67 15.39 -5.17
CA VAL A 26 -6.30 14.33 -4.23
C VAL A 26 -7.16 14.42 -2.98
N ARG A 27 -7.83 13.31 -2.66
CA ARG A 27 -8.54 13.07 -1.40
C ARG A 27 -7.91 11.87 -0.71
N ALA A 28 -7.63 11.99 0.58
CA ALA A 28 -7.12 10.90 1.40
C ALA A 28 -8.18 10.49 2.42
N HIS A 29 -8.43 9.18 2.51
CA HIS A 29 -9.36 8.55 3.42
C HIS A 29 -8.55 7.77 4.45
N LEU A 30 -8.75 8.09 5.72
CA LEU A 30 -8.08 7.43 6.82
C LEU A 30 -8.96 6.29 7.32
N VAL A 31 -8.45 5.06 7.32
CA VAL A 31 -9.17 3.94 7.94
C VAL A 31 -8.98 3.96 9.47
N PRO A 32 -9.74 3.16 10.25
CA PRO A 32 -9.48 2.95 11.68
C PRO A 32 -8.04 2.50 11.97
N GLY A 33 -7.51 2.89 13.13
CA GLY A 33 -6.19 2.42 13.55
C GLY A 33 -6.22 0.91 13.84
N TYR A 34 -5.09 0.23 13.60
CA TYR A 34 -4.95 -1.22 13.83
C TYR A 34 -5.94 -2.10 13.05
N ALA A 35 -6.38 -1.65 11.87
CA ALA A 35 -7.25 -2.40 10.95
C ALA A 35 -6.53 -2.74 9.63
N PRO A 36 -5.46 -3.57 9.67
CA PRO A 36 -4.67 -3.91 8.47
C PRO A 36 -5.50 -4.61 7.39
N GLU A 37 -6.57 -5.32 7.76
CA GLU A 37 -7.51 -5.95 6.83
C GLU A 37 -8.20 -4.94 5.89
N LEU A 38 -8.27 -3.66 6.28
CA LEU A 38 -8.85 -2.59 5.45
C LEU A 38 -7.83 -1.95 4.49
N HIS A 39 -6.60 -2.47 4.45
CA HIS A 39 -5.54 -1.96 3.57
C HIS A 39 -5.19 -2.97 2.48
N PRO A 40 -5.52 -2.69 1.21
CA PRO A 40 -5.19 -3.61 0.12
C PRO A 40 -3.68 -3.78 -0.09
N VAL A 41 -2.86 -2.85 0.40
CA VAL A 41 -1.40 -2.95 0.34
C VAL A 41 -0.86 -4.07 1.24
N GLU A 42 -1.58 -4.47 2.29
CA GLU A 42 -1.16 -5.59 3.15
C GLU A 42 -1.23 -6.92 2.40
N TRP A 43 -2.22 -7.09 1.50
CA TRP A 43 -2.27 -8.26 0.61
C TRP A 43 -1.09 -8.29 -0.37
N ILE A 44 -0.70 -7.12 -0.90
CA ILE A 44 0.48 -6.99 -1.77
C ILE A 44 1.73 -7.40 -0.98
N TRP A 45 1.92 -6.87 0.24
CA TRP A 45 3.06 -7.19 1.08
C TRP A 45 3.10 -8.66 1.49
N GLY A 46 1.96 -9.21 1.92
CA GLY A 46 1.82 -10.62 2.26
C GLY A 46 2.18 -11.52 1.07
N HIS A 47 1.63 -11.24 -0.11
CA HIS A 47 1.98 -12.00 -1.32
C HIS A 47 3.46 -11.88 -1.66
N THR A 48 4.03 -10.67 -1.64
CA THR A 48 5.44 -10.41 -1.96
C THR A 48 6.38 -11.22 -1.06
N LYS A 49 6.14 -11.20 0.26
CA LYS A 49 6.98 -11.90 1.25
C LYS A 49 6.85 -13.42 1.16
N MET A 50 5.63 -13.92 0.91
CA MET A 50 5.34 -15.35 0.95
C MET A 50 5.52 -16.06 -0.40
N ASN A 51 5.76 -15.32 -1.50
CA ASN A 51 5.92 -15.89 -2.84
C ASN A 51 7.28 -15.48 -3.46
N PRO A 52 7.42 -14.34 -4.16
CA PRO A 52 8.66 -14.03 -4.87
C PRO A 52 9.86 -13.82 -3.94
N LEU A 53 9.64 -13.44 -2.68
CA LEU A 53 10.70 -13.29 -1.68
C LEU A 53 10.69 -14.40 -0.60
N ALA A 54 9.98 -15.50 -0.83
CA ALA A 54 9.99 -16.62 0.10
C ALA A 54 11.41 -17.17 0.28
N ASN A 55 11.88 -17.29 1.52
CA ASN A 55 13.25 -17.71 1.87
C ASN A 55 14.37 -16.82 1.31
N CYS A 56 14.04 -15.62 0.84
CA CYS A 56 15.02 -14.62 0.43
C CYS A 56 15.76 -14.11 1.68
N ALA A 57 17.09 -14.25 1.69
CA ALA A 57 17.97 -13.86 2.80
C ALA A 57 19.13 -13.01 2.27
N PRO A 58 18.86 -11.75 1.86
CA PRO A 58 19.88 -10.88 1.31
C PRO A 58 20.93 -10.54 2.38
N ALA A 59 22.20 -10.50 1.98
CA ALA A 59 23.29 -10.18 2.90
C ALA A 59 23.48 -8.67 3.09
N GLU A 60 23.11 -7.89 2.06
CA GLU A 60 23.32 -6.45 2.02
C GLU A 60 22.03 -5.68 1.73
N PRO A 61 21.90 -4.43 2.20
CA PRO A 61 20.71 -3.60 1.95
C PRO A 61 20.41 -3.38 0.46
N ASP A 62 21.43 -3.26 -0.38
CA ASP A 62 21.27 -3.05 -1.82
C ASP A 62 20.66 -4.28 -2.50
N GLU A 63 21.03 -5.49 -2.04
CA GLU A 63 20.45 -6.74 -2.51
C GLU A 63 18.97 -6.84 -2.13
N LEU A 64 18.65 -6.53 -0.86
CA LEU A 64 17.27 -6.46 -0.38
C LEU A 64 16.43 -5.49 -1.20
N LEU A 65 16.97 -4.30 -1.47
CA LEU A 65 16.30 -3.27 -2.27
C LEU A 65 16.04 -3.76 -3.70
N HIS A 66 17.07 -4.32 -4.35
CA HIS A 66 16.98 -4.79 -5.73
C HIS A 66 15.95 -5.93 -5.87
N GLN A 67 16.01 -6.93 -5.00
CA GLN A 67 15.10 -8.08 -5.00
C GLN A 67 13.66 -7.64 -4.71
N THR A 68 13.47 -6.78 -3.69
CA THR A 68 12.14 -6.24 -3.37
C THR A 68 11.55 -5.43 -4.52
N HIS A 69 12.35 -4.56 -5.13
CA HIS A 69 11.90 -3.75 -6.26
C HIS A 69 11.50 -4.61 -7.46
N THR A 70 12.32 -5.60 -7.80
CA THR A 70 12.02 -6.55 -8.88
C THR A 70 10.73 -7.32 -8.62
N ALA A 71 10.54 -7.84 -7.40
CA ALA A 71 9.33 -8.55 -7.01
C ALA A 71 8.07 -7.66 -7.11
N LEU A 72 8.17 -6.41 -6.64
CA LEU A 72 7.06 -5.45 -6.73
C LEU A 72 6.72 -5.08 -8.18
N LEU A 73 7.72 -4.96 -9.07
CA LEU A 73 7.47 -4.73 -10.50
C LEU A 73 6.77 -5.91 -11.17
N MET A 74 7.12 -7.15 -10.80
CA MET A 74 6.43 -8.35 -11.29
C MET A 74 4.96 -8.36 -10.86
N ILE A 75 4.69 -8.06 -9.58
CA ILE A 75 3.32 -7.94 -9.06
C ILE A 75 2.58 -6.79 -9.77
N ALA A 76 3.25 -5.66 -10.01
CA ALA A 76 2.67 -4.52 -10.72
C ALA A 76 2.25 -4.88 -12.16
N ALA A 77 3.02 -5.73 -12.85
CA ALA A 77 2.67 -6.25 -14.17
C ALA A 77 1.53 -7.28 -14.13
N ALA A 78 1.38 -8.02 -13.02
CA ALA A 78 0.34 -9.03 -12.81
C ALA A 78 -1.02 -8.39 -12.41
N GLN A 79 -1.65 -7.68 -13.35
CA GLN A 79 -2.91 -6.97 -13.11
C GLN A 79 -4.04 -7.80 -12.46
N PRO A 80 -4.25 -9.10 -12.80
CA PRO A 80 -5.24 -9.92 -12.11
C PRO A 80 -4.95 -10.07 -10.61
N LEU A 81 -3.68 -10.22 -10.21
CA LEU A 81 -3.27 -10.32 -8.82
C LEU A 81 -3.44 -8.99 -8.07
N LEU A 82 -3.04 -7.87 -8.69
CA LEU A 82 -3.27 -6.55 -8.08
C LEU A 82 -4.76 -6.28 -7.84
N ARG A 83 -5.61 -6.62 -8.82
CA ARG A 83 -7.06 -6.44 -8.69
C ARG A 83 -7.65 -7.37 -7.64
N SER A 84 -7.13 -8.58 -7.46
CA SER A 84 -7.61 -9.48 -6.40
C SER A 84 -7.28 -8.94 -5.00
N CYS A 85 -6.13 -8.28 -4.80
CA CYS A 85 -5.78 -7.62 -3.54
C CYS A 85 -6.80 -6.53 -3.16
N ILE A 86 -7.33 -5.80 -4.15
CA ILE A 86 -8.39 -4.81 -3.94
C ILE A 86 -9.73 -5.52 -3.69
N ALA A 87 -10.08 -6.52 -4.49
CA ALA A 87 -11.37 -7.21 -4.41
C ALA A 87 -11.58 -7.96 -3.09
N HIS A 88 -10.51 -8.46 -2.48
CA HIS A 88 -10.55 -9.17 -1.19
C HIS A 88 -10.25 -8.25 0.00
N CYS A 89 -10.09 -6.96 -0.23
CA CYS A 89 -10.04 -5.96 0.83
C CYS A 89 -11.50 -5.63 1.25
N PRO A 90 -11.93 -5.90 2.50
CA PRO A 90 -13.28 -5.59 2.98
C PRO A 90 -13.63 -4.09 2.99
N LEU A 91 -12.67 -3.21 2.65
CA LEU A 91 -12.91 -1.78 2.51
C LEU A 91 -13.84 -1.49 1.32
N SER A 92 -15.07 -1.10 1.63
CA SER A 92 -16.01 -0.56 0.65
C SER A 92 -15.82 0.95 0.52
N LEU A 93 -15.27 1.41 -0.59
CA LEU A 93 -15.20 2.84 -0.88
C LEU A 93 -16.56 3.29 -1.43
N GLN A 94 -17.34 4.02 -0.63
CA GLN A 94 -18.50 4.73 -1.17
C GLN A 94 -18.00 5.87 -2.05
N SER A 95 -18.13 5.71 -3.37
CA SER A 95 -17.84 6.79 -4.31
C SER A 95 -18.83 7.92 -4.05
N THR A 96 -18.33 9.07 -3.60
CA THR A 96 -19.10 10.31 -3.44
C THR A 96 -18.80 11.27 -4.57
#